data_AF-A0A4S4LLF8-F1
#
_entry.id   AF-A0A4S4LLF8-F1
#
_cell.length_a   1.000
_cell.length_b   1.000
_cell.length_c   1.000
_cell.angle_alpha   90.00
_cell.angle_beta   90.00
_cell.angle_gamma   90.00
#
_symmetry.space_group_name_H-M   'P 1'
#
loop_
_entity.id
_entity.type
_entity.pdbx_description
1 polymer ?
#
loop_
_entity_poly.entity_id
_entity_poly.type
_entity_poly.pdbx_seq_one_letter_code
_entity_poly.pdbx_strand_id
1 'polypeptide(L)'
;MSAELKRCRVTEIRNGSNSTDMIAIATFDSKRNLLLKLGPLASKLYSRTYIKTFLSLSAILLSLNQVSALVAQSREVMDQDAEVQNTYCDYSSSAIPLYRGYTPSGTDHFYTTNAAEMENAVDKLGFTSEGDAAYVFGSHSSYTSTIPLYRMYSSSAVDHFYTTSASERDNAVNNLGYSDEGIAAFVYSSNICGSIPLYRVYSPGATDHFYTTSASERDNAVVNLGYNDEGVAAYVLPVPS
;
A
#
# COMPACT_ATOMS: atom_id res chain seq x y z
N MET A 1 -10.94 -12.96 -30.29
CA MET A 1 -11.37 -13.16 -31.69
C MET A 1 -11.33 -14.66 -31.98
N SER A 2 -12.46 -15.37 -31.89
CA SER A 2 -12.53 -16.84 -32.04
C SER A 2 -12.15 -17.24 -33.47
N ALA A 3 -11.18 -18.14 -33.63
CA ALA A 3 -10.79 -18.68 -34.93
C ALA A 3 -11.64 -19.92 -35.24
N GLU A 4 -12.77 -19.72 -35.89
CA GLU A 4 -13.65 -20.81 -36.30
C GLU A 4 -13.06 -21.54 -37.52
N LEU A 5 -13.01 -22.89 -37.47
CA LEU A 5 -12.51 -23.70 -38.59
C LEU A 5 -13.50 -23.63 -39.75
N LYS A 6 -13.17 -22.87 -40.79
CA LYS A 6 -14.05 -22.67 -41.95
C LYS A 6 -14.02 -23.85 -42.92
N ARG A 7 -12.87 -24.47 -43.13
CA ARG A 7 -12.73 -25.57 -44.11
C ARG A 7 -11.60 -26.51 -43.71
N CYS A 8 -11.84 -27.82 -43.83
CA CYS A 8 -10.78 -28.83 -43.71
C CYS A 8 -10.76 -29.69 -44.98
N ARG A 9 -9.60 -29.78 -45.63
CA ARG A 9 -9.38 -30.64 -46.79
C ARG A 9 -8.19 -31.55 -46.54
N VAL A 10 -8.37 -32.84 -46.77
CA VAL A 10 -7.28 -33.81 -46.79
C VAL A 10 -6.88 -34.04 -48.24
N THR A 11 -5.58 -33.96 -48.52
CA THR A 11 -5.05 -34.13 -49.88
C THR A 11 -3.86 -35.09 -49.84
N GLU A 12 -3.81 -35.97 -50.83
CA GLU A 12 -2.65 -36.83 -51.08
C GLU A 12 -1.56 -36.00 -51.74
N ILE A 13 -0.33 -36.14 -51.25
CA ILE A 13 0.84 -35.54 -51.85
C ILE A 13 1.81 -36.67 -52.19
N ARG A 14 2.20 -36.75 -53.47
CA ARG A 14 3.23 -37.69 -53.92
C ARG A 14 4.59 -37.10 -53.60
N ASN A 15 5.38 -37.82 -52.81
CA ASN A 15 6.80 -37.51 -52.64
C ASN A 15 7.63 -38.40 -53.57
N GLY A 16 8.82 -37.93 -53.96
CA GLY A 16 9.68 -38.52 -55.00
C GLY A 16 10.17 -39.96 -54.78
N SER A 17 9.67 -40.64 -53.74
CA SER A 17 10.01 -42.02 -53.35
C SER A 17 8.88 -43.04 -53.62
N ASN A 18 7.91 -42.73 -54.51
CA ASN A 18 6.69 -43.54 -54.72
C ASN A 18 5.81 -43.73 -53.46
N SER A 19 6.08 -42.98 -52.38
CA SER A 19 5.26 -42.95 -51.16
C SER A 19 4.24 -41.81 -51.24
N THR A 20 2.97 -42.13 -50.96
CA THR A 20 1.89 -41.14 -50.77
C THR A 20 1.85 -40.68 -49.32
N ASP A 21 2.14 -39.40 -49.09
CA ASP A 21 1.93 -38.75 -47.80
C ASP A 21 0.55 -38.08 -47.79
N MET A 22 -0.14 -38.13 -46.66
CA MET A 22 -1.42 -37.45 -46.48
C MET A 22 -1.21 -36.17 -45.68
N ILE A 23 -1.74 -35.06 -46.19
CA ILE A 23 -1.74 -33.78 -45.49
C ILE A 23 -3.18 -33.35 -45.24
N ALA A 24 -3.49 -33.02 -43.98
CA ALA A 24 -4.70 -32.31 -43.63
C ALA A 24 -4.41 -30.80 -43.62
N ILE A 25 -5.20 -30.06 -44.38
CA ILE A 25 -5.17 -28.59 -44.44
C ILE A 25 -6.41 -28.08 -43.70
N ALA A 26 -6.19 -27.43 -42.56
CA ALA A 26 -7.23 -26.75 -41.81
C ALA A 26 -7.15 -25.24 -42.11
N THR A 27 -8.21 -24.69 -42.70
CA THR A 27 -8.34 -23.27 -43.07
C THR A 27 -9.30 -22.58 -42.12
N PHE A 28 -8.82 -21.54 -41.44
CA PHE A 28 -9.59 -20.75 -40.47
C PHE A 28 -10.05 -19.41 -41.07
N ASP A 29 -9.22 -18.78 -41.89
CA ASP A 29 -9.58 -17.63 -42.72
C ASP A 29 -8.66 -17.52 -43.95
N SER A 30 -8.78 -16.44 -44.74
CA SER A 30 -8.03 -16.24 -45.98
C SER A 30 -6.52 -16.11 -45.78
N LYS A 31 -6.03 -15.95 -44.54
CA LYS A 31 -4.60 -15.79 -44.22
C LYS A 31 -4.05 -16.87 -43.29
N ARG A 32 -4.90 -17.68 -42.63
CA ARG A 32 -4.49 -18.69 -41.65
C ARG A 32 -4.84 -20.11 -42.10
N ASN A 33 -3.81 -20.87 -42.46
CA ASN A 33 -3.87 -22.31 -42.75
C ASN A 33 -2.91 -23.07 -41.83
N LEU A 34 -3.35 -24.22 -41.32
CA LEU A 34 -2.50 -25.17 -40.60
C LEU A 34 -2.33 -26.44 -41.44
N LEU A 35 -1.07 -26.79 -41.69
CA LEU A 35 -0.66 -27.99 -42.43
C LEU A 35 -0.24 -29.06 -41.43
N LEU A 36 -0.98 -30.16 -41.38
CA LEU A 36 -0.67 -31.30 -40.50
C LEU A 36 -0.26 -32.49 -41.38
N LYS A 37 1.00 -32.89 -41.26
CA LYS A 37 1.52 -34.09 -41.91
C LYS A 37 1.04 -35.32 -41.14
N LEU A 38 0.26 -36.18 -41.78
CA LEU A 38 -0.28 -37.39 -41.16
C LEU A 38 0.73 -38.53 -41.32
N GLY A 39 1.08 -39.20 -40.23
CA GLY A 39 1.96 -40.37 -40.25
C GLY A 39 1.33 -41.58 -40.98
N PRO A 40 2.15 -42.55 -41.41
CA PRO A 40 1.73 -43.65 -42.30
C PRO A 40 0.70 -44.61 -41.70
N LEU A 41 0.51 -44.62 -40.38
CA LEU A 41 -0.53 -45.41 -39.68
C LEU A 41 -1.91 -44.71 -39.69
N ALA A 42 -1.94 -43.38 -39.75
CA ALA A 42 -3.19 -42.61 -39.72
C ALA A 42 -3.96 -42.67 -41.05
N SER A 43 -3.27 -42.96 -42.17
CA SER A 43 -3.86 -43.03 -43.51
C SER A 43 -4.66 -44.32 -43.78
N LYS A 44 -4.45 -45.39 -43.00
CA LYS A 44 -5.14 -46.68 -43.17
C LYS A 44 -6.27 -46.96 -42.17
N LEU A 45 -6.33 -46.24 -41.05
CA LEU A 45 -7.20 -46.59 -39.91
C LEU A 45 -8.33 -45.59 -39.61
N TYR A 46 -8.31 -44.39 -40.20
CA TYR A 46 -9.28 -43.35 -39.86
C TYR A 46 -10.12 -42.92 -41.06
N SER A 47 -11.43 -43.17 -40.97
CA SER A 47 -12.42 -42.61 -41.91
C SER A 47 -12.31 -41.08 -41.95
N ARG A 48 -12.62 -40.46 -43.10
CA ARG A 48 -12.68 -39.00 -43.26
C ARG A 48 -13.52 -38.31 -42.17
N THR A 49 -14.52 -39.00 -41.63
CA THR A 49 -15.35 -38.52 -40.51
C THR A 49 -14.55 -38.43 -39.21
N TYR A 50 -13.67 -39.38 -38.95
CA TYR A 50 -12.88 -39.48 -37.71
C TYR A 50 -11.76 -38.42 -37.63
N ILE A 51 -11.15 -38.09 -38.78
CA ILE A 51 -10.16 -37.01 -38.85
C ILE A 51 -10.82 -35.65 -38.61
N LYS A 52 -12.04 -35.45 -39.11
CA LYS A 52 -12.82 -34.23 -38.87
C LYS A 52 -13.19 -34.07 -37.39
N THR A 53 -13.67 -35.14 -36.75
CA THR A 53 -14.04 -35.10 -35.33
C THR A 53 -12.84 -34.90 -34.42
N PHE A 54 -11.70 -35.53 -34.71
CA PHE A 54 -10.47 -35.35 -33.94
C PHE A 54 -9.94 -33.90 -34.05
N LEU A 55 -9.93 -33.33 -35.27
CA LEU A 55 -9.51 -31.94 -35.48
C LEU A 55 -10.48 -30.96 -34.82
N SER A 56 -11.79 -31.18 -34.89
CA SER A 56 -12.76 -30.34 -34.17
C SER A 56 -12.59 -30.42 -32.66
N LEU A 57 -12.34 -31.61 -32.10
CA LEU A 57 -12.09 -31.76 -30.66
C LEU A 57 -10.81 -31.03 -30.24
N SER A 58 -9.74 -31.14 -31.04
CA SER A 58 -8.48 -30.44 -30.77
C SER A 58 -8.61 -28.91 -30.87
N ALA A 59 -9.42 -28.41 -31.80
CA ALA A 59 -9.73 -26.99 -31.92
C ALA A 59 -10.56 -26.48 -30.72
N ILE A 60 -11.52 -27.28 -30.25
CA ILE A 60 -12.30 -26.96 -29.04
C ILE A 60 -11.38 -26.92 -27.81
N LEU A 61 -10.50 -27.91 -27.62
CA LEU A 61 -9.51 -27.93 -26.54
C LEU A 61 -8.56 -26.73 -26.59
N LEU A 62 -8.07 -26.37 -27.77
CA LEU A 62 -7.22 -25.18 -27.95
C LEU A 62 -7.97 -23.89 -27.63
N SER A 63 -9.25 -23.80 -28.00
CA SER A 63 -10.11 -22.65 -27.69
C SER A 63 -10.42 -22.55 -26.19
N LEU A 64 -10.64 -23.68 -25.51
CA LEU A 64 -10.87 -23.72 -24.06
C LEU A 64 -9.64 -23.25 -23.29
N ASN A 65 -8.43 -23.65 -23.70
CA ASN A 65 -7.19 -23.13 -23.12
C ASN A 65 -7.02 -21.62 -23.33
N GLN A 66 -7.40 -21.10 -24.51
CA GLN A 66 -7.37 -19.66 -24.77
C GLN A 66 -8.38 -18.89 -23.91
N VAL A 67 -9.57 -19.44 -23.68
CA VAL A 67 -10.57 -18.84 -22.78
C VAL A 67 -10.09 -18.86 -21.33
N SER A 68 -9.53 -19.98 -20.85
CA SER A 68 -8.96 -20.05 -19.50
C SER A 68 -7.81 -19.05 -19.30
N ALA A 69 -6.94 -18.89 -20.28
CA ALA A 69 -5.87 -17.87 -20.25
C ALA A 69 -6.44 -16.45 -20.25
N LEU A 70 -7.48 -16.18 -21.04
CA LEU A 70 -8.14 -14.86 -21.06
C LEU A 70 -8.87 -14.56 -19.74
N VAL A 71 -9.48 -15.58 -19.11
CA VAL A 71 -10.10 -15.46 -17.79
C VAL A 71 -9.04 -15.19 -16.72
N ALA A 72 -7.91 -15.91 -16.75
CA ALA A 72 -6.78 -15.64 -15.85
C ALA A 72 -6.24 -14.22 -16.04
N GLN A 73 -6.04 -13.78 -17.27
CA GLN A 73 -5.58 -12.43 -17.59
C GLN A 73 -6.60 -11.35 -17.15
N SER A 74 -7.90 -11.60 -17.30
CA SER A 74 -8.93 -10.69 -16.79
C SER A 74 -9.00 -10.64 -15.26
N ARG A 75 -8.65 -11.74 -14.58
CA ARG A 75 -8.54 -11.77 -13.10
C ARG A 75 -7.33 -10.98 -12.62
N GLU A 76 -6.20 -11.07 -13.32
CA GLU A 76 -5.01 -10.24 -13.03
C GLU A 76 -5.31 -8.74 -13.20
N VAL A 77 -6.06 -8.36 -14.25
CA VAL A 77 -6.47 -6.95 -14.45
C VAL A 77 -7.45 -6.46 -13.38
N MET A 78 -8.40 -7.31 -12.95
CA MET A 78 -9.33 -6.99 -11.85
C MET A 78 -8.62 -6.87 -10.48
N ASP A 79 -7.51 -7.58 -10.28
CA ASP A 79 -6.68 -7.50 -9.07
C ASP A 79 -5.84 -6.21 -9.07
N GLN A 80 -5.35 -5.79 -10.25
CA GLN A 80 -4.61 -4.54 -10.41
C GLN A 80 -5.45 -3.29 -10.10
N ASP A 81 -6.75 -3.29 -10.40
CA ASP A 81 -7.62 -2.14 -10.08
C ASP A 81 -7.89 -1.99 -8.57
N ALA A 82 -7.77 -3.07 -7.78
CA ALA A 82 -7.86 -3.03 -6.31
C ALA A 82 -6.54 -2.56 -5.66
N GLU A 83 -5.39 -2.86 -6.28
CA GLU A 83 -4.07 -2.43 -5.80
C GLU A 83 -3.79 -0.93 -6.07
N VAL A 84 -4.32 -0.37 -7.17
CA VAL A 84 -4.09 1.02 -7.58
C VAL A 84 -4.81 2.05 -6.67
N GLN A 85 -5.90 1.68 -5.98
CA GLN A 85 -6.51 2.53 -4.97
C GLN A 85 -5.76 2.50 -3.62
N ASN A 86 -4.87 1.51 -3.41
CA ASN A 86 -4.12 1.32 -2.17
C ASN A 86 -2.69 1.90 -2.22
N THR A 87 -2.29 2.57 -3.31
CA THR A 87 -0.94 3.15 -3.45
C THR A 87 -0.82 4.56 -2.84
N TYR A 88 -1.81 5.06 -2.11
CA TYR A 88 -1.78 6.40 -1.53
C TYR A 88 -1.84 6.42 0.00
N CYS A 89 -2.52 5.42 0.56
CA CYS A 89 -2.79 5.28 1.98
C CYS A 89 -2.06 4.06 2.53
N ASP A 90 -1.43 4.20 3.70
CA ASP A 90 -1.03 3.02 4.46
C ASP A 90 -2.30 2.36 5.02
N TYR A 91 -2.26 1.04 5.12
CA TYR A 91 -3.34 0.27 5.71
C TYR A 91 -3.55 0.73 7.16
N SER A 92 -4.77 1.14 7.53
CA SER A 92 -5.05 1.52 8.93
C SER A 92 -4.77 0.38 9.92
N SER A 93 -4.78 -0.87 9.47
CA SER A 93 -4.40 -2.04 10.26
C SER A 93 -2.91 -2.14 10.61
N SER A 94 -2.03 -1.39 9.94
CA SER A 94 -0.61 -1.29 10.29
C SER A 94 -0.31 -0.12 11.22
N ALA A 95 -1.30 0.74 11.51
CA ALA A 95 -1.13 1.84 12.43
C ALA A 95 -1.06 1.34 13.88
N ILE A 96 -0.23 2.01 14.66
CA ILE A 96 0.04 1.73 16.07
C ILE A 96 -0.32 2.97 16.91
N PRO A 97 -0.66 2.81 18.19
CA PRO A 97 -0.99 3.95 19.05
C PRO A 97 0.22 4.89 19.22
N LEU A 98 -0.08 6.19 19.22
CA LEU A 98 0.79 7.23 19.75
C LEU A 98 0.33 7.55 21.17
N TYR A 99 1.04 7.03 22.15
CA TYR A 99 0.75 7.27 23.56
C TYR A 99 1.06 8.72 23.93
N ARG A 100 0.24 9.31 24.79
CA ARG A 100 0.46 10.63 25.38
C ARG A 100 0.60 10.52 26.88
N GLY A 101 1.58 11.22 27.44
CA GLY A 101 1.76 11.38 28.87
C GLY A 101 2.01 12.83 29.22
N TYR A 102 1.65 13.22 30.44
CA TYR A 102 1.85 14.57 30.97
C TYR A 102 2.49 14.53 32.36
N THR A 103 3.43 15.43 32.63
CA THR A 103 4.00 15.63 33.97
C THR A 103 3.79 17.08 34.47
N PRO A 104 3.08 17.29 35.60
CA PRO A 104 2.94 18.62 36.18
C PRO A 104 4.25 19.21 36.72
N SER A 105 5.23 18.37 37.07
CA SER A 105 6.48 18.83 37.69
C SER A 105 7.42 19.50 36.68
N GLY A 106 7.42 19.01 35.43
CA GLY A 106 8.13 19.63 34.32
C GLY A 106 7.25 20.56 33.49
N THR A 107 5.92 20.39 33.60
CA THR A 107 4.95 20.91 32.62
C THR A 107 5.35 20.50 31.21
N ASP A 108 5.44 19.18 30.99
CA ASP A 108 5.91 18.61 29.72
C ASP A 108 4.92 17.54 29.24
N HIS A 109 4.61 17.58 27.95
CA HIS A 109 3.88 16.54 27.25
C HIS A 109 4.80 15.63 26.44
N PHE A 110 4.73 14.34 26.75
CA PHE A 110 5.55 13.30 26.15
C PHE A 110 4.72 12.38 25.25
N TYR A 111 5.21 12.12 24.04
CA TYR A 111 4.57 11.26 23.04
C TYR A 111 5.54 10.18 22.53
N THR A 112 5.05 8.94 22.48
CA THR A 112 5.83 7.80 21.98
C THR A 112 4.94 6.70 21.44
N THR A 113 5.44 5.94 20.47
CA THR A 113 4.83 4.67 20.03
C THR A 113 5.36 3.46 20.81
N ASN A 114 6.33 3.66 21.71
CA ASN A 114 6.94 2.61 22.49
C ASN A 114 6.25 2.48 23.86
N ALA A 115 5.46 1.41 24.03
CA ALA A 115 4.74 1.15 25.28
C ALA A 115 5.67 1.04 26.49
N ALA A 116 6.86 0.44 26.34
CA ALA A 116 7.82 0.32 27.43
C ALA A 116 8.47 1.67 27.79
N GLU A 117 8.62 2.57 26.82
CA GLU A 117 9.09 3.94 27.09
C GLU A 117 8.02 4.72 27.88
N MET A 118 6.75 4.61 27.49
CA MET A 118 5.64 5.21 28.24
C MET A 118 5.53 4.62 29.67
N GLU A 119 5.63 3.30 29.84
CA GLU A 119 5.62 2.65 31.15
C GLU A 119 6.77 3.15 32.04
N ASN A 120 7.99 3.26 31.49
CA ASN A 120 9.11 3.83 32.23
C ASN A 120 8.89 5.31 32.59
N ALA A 121 8.30 6.12 31.70
CA ALA A 121 8.00 7.52 31.97
C ALA A 121 7.00 7.66 33.14
N VAL A 122 5.98 6.82 33.17
CA VAL A 122 4.99 6.79 34.24
C VAL A 122 5.60 6.31 35.55
N ASP A 123 6.30 5.17 35.54
CA ASP A 123 6.80 4.52 36.75
C ASP A 123 7.98 5.24 37.40
N LYS A 124 8.81 5.92 36.60
CA LYS A 124 10.12 6.43 37.06
C LYS A 124 10.29 7.93 36.90
N LEU A 125 9.57 8.56 35.96
CA LEU A 125 9.78 9.97 35.60
C LEU A 125 8.60 10.87 36.00
N GLY A 126 7.55 10.30 36.62
CA GLY A 126 6.44 11.06 37.18
C GLY A 126 5.39 11.52 36.17
N PHE A 127 5.40 10.95 34.96
CA PHE A 127 4.34 11.19 33.98
C PHE A 127 3.04 10.48 34.40
N THR A 128 1.92 11.07 34.04
CA THR A 128 0.61 10.40 34.03
C THR A 128 0.27 10.06 32.58
N SER A 129 -0.07 8.80 32.31
CA SER A 129 -0.57 8.42 30.99
C SER A 129 -1.94 9.02 30.76
N GLU A 130 -2.13 9.64 29.59
CA GLU A 130 -3.38 10.25 29.15
C GLU A 130 -4.07 9.42 28.05
N GLY A 131 -3.55 8.22 27.78
CA GLY A 131 -4.07 7.30 26.76
C GLY A 131 -3.47 7.53 25.38
N ASP A 132 -4.20 7.08 24.35
CA ASP A 132 -3.78 7.19 22.96
C ASP A 132 -4.18 8.58 22.42
N ALA A 133 -3.22 9.39 22.00
CA ALA A 133 -3.50 10.67 21.35
C ALA A 133 -4.02 10.50 19.92
N ALA A 134 -3.51 9.48 19.23
CA ALA A 134 -3.82 9.16 17.85
C ALA A 134 -3.25 7.78 17.47
N TYR A 135 -3.47 7.37 16.23
CA TYR A 135 -2.78 6.25 15.60
C TYR A 135 -1.85 6.74 14.48
N VAL A 136 -0.63 6.20 14.43
CA VAL A 136 0.47 6.61 13.56
C VAL A 136 1.21 5.39 13.01
N PHE A 137 2.20 5.58 12.13
CA PHE A 137 2.97 4.48 11.55
C PHE A 137 4.37 4.39 12.15
N GLY A 138 4.81 3.18 12.54
CA GLY A 138 6.13 2.96 13.15
C GLY A 138 7.29 2.89 12.16
N SER A 139 7.02 2.76 10.85
CA SER A 139 8.04 2.70 9.81
C SER A 139 7.61 3.47 8.56
N HIS A 140 8.60 4.00 7.83
CA HIS A 140 8.35 4.65 6.55
C HIS A 140 7.85 3.64 5.53
N SER A 141 6.82 4.01 4.77
CA SER A 141 6.35 3.26 3.62
C SER A 141 6.67 4.06 2.37
N SER A 142 7.52 3.51 1.50
CA SER A 142 7.95 4.16 0.25
C SER A 142 6.82 4.33 -0.77
N TYR A 143 5.66 3.73 -0.48
CA TYR A 143 4.47 3.75 -1.32
C TYR A 143 3.39 4.67 -0.77
N THR A 144 3.62 5.36 0.35
CA THR A 144 2.60 6.22 0.97
C THR A 144 3.11 7.62 1.20
N SER A 145 2.16 8.54 1.37
CA SER A 145 2.44 9.96 1.61
C SER A 145 2.81 10.26 3.07
N THR A 146 3.43 9.29 3.76
CA THR A 146 3.87 9.48 5.15
C THR A 146 5.24 10.14 5.20
N ILE A 147 5.40 11.08 6.13
CA ILE A 147 6.63 11.81 6.39
C ILE A 147 7.03 11.61 7.86
N PRO A 148 8.33 11.72 8.19
CA PRO A 148 8.77 11.58 9.57
C PRO A 148 8.20 12.67 10.46
N LEU A 149 7.79 12.29 11.68
CA LEU A 149 7.59 13.17 12.82
C LEU A 149 8.85 13.05 13.70
N TYR A 150 9.70 14.08 13.65
CA TYR A 150 10.89 14.16 14.48
C TYR A 150 10.52 14.45 15.92
N ARG A 151 11.31 13.93 16.86
CA ARG A 151 11.23 14.20 18.30
C ARG A 151 12.56 14.74 18.78
N MET A 152 12.50 15.80 19.56
CA MET A 152 13.65 16.40 20.20
C MET A 152 13.33 16.69 21.65
N TYR A 153 14.34 16.69 22.50
CA TYR A 153 14.20 16.97 23.93
C TYR A 153 15.20 18.01 24.40
N SER A 154 14.76 18.97 25.21
CA SER A 154 15.64 19.91 25.91
C SER A 154 15.57 19.68 27.41
N SER A 155 16.66 19.22 28.02
CA SER A 155 16.74 19.05 29.47
C SER A 155 16.80 20.37 30.24
N SER A 156 17.20 21.46 29.58
CA SER A 156 17.20 22.81 30.17
C SER A 156 15.82 23.46 30.17
N ALA A 157 15.04 23.22 29.11
CA ALA A 157 13.65 23.70 29.03
C ALA A 157 12.67 22.75 29.72
N VAL A 158 13.03 21.47 29.83
CA VAL A 158 12.14 20.37 30.23
C VAL A 158 10.95 20.30 29.28
N ASP A 159 11.24 20.20 27.98
CA ASP A 159 10.23 20.20 26.90
C ASP A 159 10.58 19.16 25.83
N HIS A 160 9.58 18.38 25.43
CA HIS A 160 9.61 17.58 24.22
C HIS A 160 8.98 18.33 23.05
N PHE A 161 9.73 18.41 21.96
CA PHE A 161 9.33 19.12 20.76
C PHE A 161 9.21 18.16 19.57
N TYR A 162 8.11 18.26 18.81
CA TYR A 162 7.81 17.39 17.68
C TYR A 162 7.50 18.18 16.42
N THR A 163 8.09 17.78 15.30
CA THR A 163 7.87 18.46 14.02
C THR A 163 8.06 17.55 12.83
N THR A 164 7.34 17.83 11.75
CA THR A 164 7.57 17.24 10.44
C THR A 164 8.59 18.03 9.60
N SER A 165 8.98 19.23 10.07
CA SER A 165 9.92 20.13 9.39
C SER A 165 11.35 19.82 9.79
N ALA A 166 12.14 19.25 8.86
CA ALA A 166 13.56 18.99 9.08
C ALA A 166 14.34 20.27 9.43
N SER A 167 14.00 21.42 8.81
CA SER A 167 14.62 22.71 9.14
C SER A 167 14.28 23.20 10.54
N GLU A 168 13.09 22.89 11.05
CA GLU A 168 12.68 23.28 12.41
C GLU A 168 13.39 22.43 13.45
N ARG A 169 13.49 21.12 13.22
CA ARG A 169 14.37 20.21 13.99
C ARG A 169 15.81 20.73 14.00
N ASP A 170 16.38 21.01 12.84
CA ASP A 170 17.78 21.43 12.72
C ASP A 170 18.01 22.77 13.44
N ASN A 171 17.06 23.69 13.41
CA ASN A 171 17.13 24.92 14.18
C ASN A 171 17.03 24.65 15.70
N ALA A 172 16.13 23.79 16.14
CA ALA A 172 15.98 23.44 17.55
C ALA A 172 17.28 22.85 18.12
N VAL A 173 17.92 21.96 17.36
CA VAL A 173 19.18 21.31 17.73
C VAL A 173 20.35 22.29 17.70
N ASN A 174 20.54 23.02 16.60
CA ASN A 174 21.73 23.84 16.41
C ASN A 174 21.70 25.17 17.18
N ASN A 175 20.51 25.71 17.46
CA ASN A 175 20.36 27.07 17.97
C ASN A 175 19.56 27.18 19.28
N LEU A 176 18.72 26.20 19.62
CA LEU A 176 17.80 26.30 20.77
C LEU A 176 18.11 25.31 21.92
N GLY A 177 19.15 24.50 21.79
CA GLY A 177 19.61 23.61 22.86
C GLY A 177 18.77 22.33 23.04
N TYR A 178 18.07 21.90 22.00
CA TYR A 178 17.42 20.59 21.97
C TYR A 178 18.40 19.51 21.51
N SER A 179 18.21 18.29 21.99
CA SER A 179 18.87 17.08 21.47
C SER A 179 17.92 16.36 20.52
N ASP A 180 18.43 15.94 19.36
CA ASP A 180 17.68 15.11 18.43
C ASP A 180 17.52 13.69 19.01
N GLU A 181 16.27 13.25 19.20
CA GLU A 181 15.94 11.90 19.65
C GLU A 181 15.47 11.00 18.51
N GLY A 182 15.48 11.51 17.27
CA GLY A 182 15.18 10.76 16.05
C GLY A 182 13.73 10.88 15.61
N ILE A 183 13.24 9.85 14.92
CA ILE A 183 11.89 9.80 14.37
C ILE A 183 10.99 9.11 15.39
N ALA A 184 10.01 9.84 15.93
CA ALA A 184 9.01 9.26 16.84
C ALA A 184 7.97 8.42 16.11
N ALA A 185 7.56 8.85 14.91
CA ALA A 185 6.57 8.18 14.09
C ALA A 185 6.61 8.65 12.64
N PHE A 186 5.81 8.03 11.78
CA PHE A 186 5.48 8.48 10.44
C PHE A 186 4.01 8.87 10.38
N VAL A 187 3.74 10.04 9.78
CA VAL A 187 2.43 10.71 9.78
C VAL A 187 2.11 11.25 8.40
N TYR A 188 0.84 11.52 8.10
CA TYR A 188 0.47 12.13 6.82
C TYR A 188 0.77 13.63 6.81
N SER A 189 1.24 14.13 5.68
CA SER A 189 1.51 15.56 5.46
C SER A 189 0.27 16.37 5.11
N SER A 190 -0.84 15.71 4.77
CA SER A 190 -2.10 16.33 4.36
C SER A 190 -3.31 15.50 4.83
N ASN A 191 -4.51 16.09 4.77
CA ASN A 191 -5.76 15.42 5.14
C ASN A 191 -6.17 14.41 4.06
N ILE A 192 -5.77 13.15 4.24
CA ILE A 192 -5.95 12.05 3.30
C ILE A 192 -6.24 10.77 4.07
N CYS A 193 -6.81 9.76 3.42
CA CYS A 193 -6.92 8.42 4.02
C CYS A 193 -7.71 8.37 5.34
N GLY A 194 -8.66 9.29 5.53
CA GLY A 194 -9.43 9.42 6.78
C GLY A 194 -8.62 9.98 7.95
N SER A 195 -7.48 10.61 7.67
CA SER A 195 -6.68 11.29 8.69
C SER A 195 -7.37 12.54 9.22
N ILE A 196 -7.01 12.92 10.43
CA ILE A 196 -7.48 14.12 11.13
C ILE A 196 -6.28 14.97 11.54
N PRO A 197 -6.45 16.29 11.69
CA PRO A 197 -5.35 17.16 12.09
C PRO A 197 -4.84 16.82 13.50
N LEU A 198 -3.52 16.83 13.64
CA LEU A 198 -2.82 16.92 14.92
C LEU A 198 -2.41 18.37 15.11
N TYR A 199 -3.10 19.08 15.99
CA TYR A 199 -2.81 20.46 16.33
C TYR A 199 -1.60 20.54 17.25
N ARG A 200 -0.75 21.55 17.05
CA ARG A 200 0.36 21.89 17.95
C ARG A 200 0.07 23.24 18.59
N VAL A 201 0.26 23.30 19.90
CA VAL A 201 0.17 24.54 20.66
C VAL A 201 1.37 24.68 21.58
N TYR A 202 1.77 25.92 21.84
CA TYR A 202 2.95 26.23 22.65
C TYR A 202 2.63 27.22 23.76
N SER A 203 3.05 26.94 24.99
CA SER A 203 2.96 27.90 26.10
C SER A 203 4.33 28.51 26.40
N PRO A 204 4.55 29.81 26.13
CA PRO A 204 5.78 30.49 26.52
C PRO A 204 5.95 30.60 28.05
N GLY A 205 4.83 30.59 28.79
CA GLY A 205 4.84 30.70 30.25
C GLY A 205 5.23 29.40 30.95
N ALA A 206 4.79 28.26 30.40
CA ALA A 206 5.17 26.94 30.89
C ALA A 206 6.45 26.39 30.22
N THR A 207 6.77 26.87 29.02
CA THR A 207 7.76 26.26 28.12
C THR A 207 7.37 24.82 27.77
N ASP A 208 6.16 24.65 27.23
CA ASP A 208 5.58 23.34 26.87
C ASP A 208 4.98 23.37 25.47
N HIS A 209 5.31 22.38 24.65
CA HIS A 209 4.57 22.04 23.45
C HIS A 209 3.66 20.84 23.70
N PHE A 210 2.37 20.97 23.38
CA PHE A 210 1.49 19.81 23.34
C PHE A 210 0.71 19.69 22.04
N TYR A 211 0.30 18.44 21.78
CA TYR A 211 -0.26 18.01 20.52
C TYR A 211 -1.59 17.30 20.77
N THR A 212 -2.61 17.69 20.02
CA THR A 212 -3.95 17.12 20.20
C THR A 212 -4.71 16.99 18.89
N THR A 213 -5.52 15.95 18.79
CA THR A 213 -6.52 15.80 17.72
C THR A 213 -7.86 16.45 18.10
N SER A 214 -8.03 16.85 19.35
CA SER A 214 -9.24 17.51 19.88
C SER A 214 -9.18 19.01 19.66
N ALA A 215 -10.00 19.50 18.71
CA ALA A 215 -10.17 20.93 18.48
C ALA A 215 -10.58 21.68 19.75
N SER A 216 -11.45 21.09 20.58
CA SER A 216 -11.87 21.68 21.86
C SER A 216 -10.75 21.76 22.90
N GLU A 217 -9.82 20.79 22.93
CA GLU A 217 -8.68 20.82 23.85
C GLU A 217 -7.70 21.91 23.46
N ARG A 218 -7.38 22.02 22.16
CA ARG A 218 -6.60 23.13 21.60
C ARG A 218 -7.25 24.48 21.94
N ASP A 219 -8.55 24.64 21.63
CA ASP A 219 -9.25 25.91 21.85
C ASP A 219 -9.27 26.30 23.34
N ASN A 220 -9.47 25.32 24.23
CA ASN A 220 -9.40 25.56 25.67
C ASN A 220 -8.00 25.98 26.12
N ALA A 221 -6.94 25.34 25.60
CA ALA A 221 -5.58 25.71 25.94
C ALA A 221 -5.23 27.14 25.51
N VAL A 222 -5.68 27.53 24.32
CA VAL A 222 -5.45 28.87 23.78
C VAL A 222 -6.23 29.92 24.56
N VAL A 223 -7.53 29.69 24.78
CA VAL A 223 -8.42 30.69 25.39
C VAL A 223 -8.20 30.81 26.89
N ASN A 224 -7.96 29.69 27.59
CA ASN A 224 -8.01 29.65 29.05
C ASN A 224 -6.66 29.38 29.72
N LEU A 225 -5.68 28.79 29.01
CA LEU A 225 -4.42 28.31 29.62
C LEU A 225 -3.18 29.05 29.11
N GLY A 226 -3.34 30.04 28.23
CA GLY A 226 -2.25 30.90 27.76
C GLY A 226 -1.32 30.26 26.71
N TYR A 227 -1.80 29.22 26.03
CA TYR A 227 -1.08 28.65 24.88
C TYR A 227 -1.31 29.47 23.62
N ASN A 228 -0.33 29.46 22.73
CA ASN A 228 -0.44 29.97 21.37
C ASN A 228 -0.77 28.81 20.43
N ASP A 229 -1.71 29.03 19.52
CA ASP A 229 -1.97 28.09 18.42
C ASP A 229 -0.84 28.18 17.38
N GLU A 230 -0.16 27.06 17.15
CA GLU A 230 0.89 26.95 16.13
C GLU A 230 0.40 26.19 14.88
N GLY A 231 -0.89 25.84 14.84
CA GLY A 231 -1.56 25.24 13.70
C GLY A 231 -1.48 23.72 13.67
N VAL A 232 -1.58 23.17 12.45
CA VAL A 232 -1.57 21.72 12.22
C VAL A 232 -0.13 21.24 12.01
N ALA A 233 0.38 20.44 12.94
CA ALA A 233 1.74 19.88 12.85
C ALA A 233 1.81 18.68 11.89
N ALA A 234 0.74 17.89 11.83
CA ALA A 234 0.63 16.70 10.98
C ALA A 234 -0.84 16.26 10.83
N TYR A 235 -1.06 15.21 10.04
CA TYR A 235 -2.33 14.49 10.00
C TYR A 235 -2.13 13.04 10.42
N VAL A 236 -2.98 12.56 11.32
CA VAL A 236 -2.87 11.26 12.01
C VAL A 236 -4.20 10.50 11.92
N LEU A 237 -4.20 9.19 12.18
CA LEU A 237 -5.44 8.42 12.21
C LEU A 237 -6.15 8.62 13.56
N PRO A 238 -7.50 8.68 13.57
CA PRO A 238 -8.27 8.78 14.81
C PRO A 238 -8.08 7.53 15.69
N VAL A 239 -8.26 7.69 16.99
CA VAL A 239 -8.40 6.56 17.92
C VAL A 239 -9.65 5.74 17.52
N PRO A 240 -9.53 4.43 17.28
CA PRO A 240 -10.67 3.58 16.94
C PRO A 240 -11.75 3.63 18.03
N SER A 241 -13.01 3.78 17.62
CA SER A 241 -14.20 3.77 18.48
C SER A 241 -14.59 2.39 18.97
#